data_AF-A0A8X8YWK7-F1
#
_entry.id   AF-A0A8X8YWK7-F1
#
_cell.length_a   1.000
_cell.length_b   1.000
_cell.length_c   1.000
_cell.angle_alpha   90.00
_cell.angle_beta   90.00
_cell.angle_gamma   90.00
#
_symmetry.space_group_name_H-M   'P 1'
#
loop_
_entity.id
_entity.type
_entity.pdbx_description
1 polymer ?
#
loop_
_entity_poly.entity_id
_entity_poly.type
_entity_poly.pdbx_seq_one_letter_code
_entity_poly.pdbx_strand_id
1 'polypeptide(L)'
;MSSVSPCLAYLQGSGPVAASCCDGVKNLNKAAATTPDRQAVCGCIKSLAPTVGAKPDLINSLISKCGVALPYRYSPSMDCSKIQ
;
A
#
# COMPACT_ATOMS: atom_id res chain seq x y z
N MET A 1 2.18 -12.75 -6.19
CA MET A 1 2.91 -11.48 -6.42
C MET A 1 2.27 -10.73 -7.60
N SER A 2 0.96 -10.51 -7.59
CA SER A 2 0.23 -10.15 -8.82
C SER A 2 -0.57 -8.84 -8.71
N SER A 3 -0.82 -8.36 -7.49
CA SER A 3 -1.65 -7.17 -7.22
C SER A 3 -0.86 -5.87 -7.10
N VAL A 4 0.46 -5.94 -6.81
CA VAL A 4 1.32 -4.76 -6.62
C VAL A 4 2.17 -4.44 -7.85
N SER A 5 2.33 -5.39 -8.77
CA SER A 5 3.12 -5.22 -10.01
C SER A 5 2.75 -3.97 -10.81
N PRO A 6 1.46 -3.61 -10.98
CA PRO A 6 1.09 -2.38 -11.67
C PRO A 6 1.50 -1.09 -10.94
N CYS A 7 1.81 -1.17 -9.65
CA CYS A 7 2.18 -0.04 -8.81
C CYS A 7 3.69 0.21 -8.76
N LEU A 8 4.52 -0.74 -9.21
CA LEU A 8 5.97 -0.71 -8.98
C LEU A 8 6.64 0.54 -9.57
N ALA A 9 6.33 0.89 -10.82
CA ALA A 9 6.91 2.06 -11.47
C ALA A 9 6.62 3.35 -10.68
N TYR A 10 5.38 3.50 -10.19
CA TYR A 10 5.05 4.64 -9.35
C TYR A 10 5.76 4.58 -7.99
N LEU A 11 5.74 3.43 -7.32
CA LEU A 11 6.34 3.27 -5.99
C LEU A 11 7.86 3.49 -5.98
N GLN A 12 8.53 3.24 -7.10
CA GLN A 12 9.97 3.51 -7.30
C GLN A 12 10.23 4.95 -7.78
N GLY A 13 9.20 5.67 -8.23
CA GLY A 13 9.29 7.02 -8.78
C GLY A 13 9.80 7.05 -10.22
N SER A 14 9.60 5.97 -10.99
CA SER A 14 9.98 5.86 -12.40
C SER A 14 8.80 6.06 -13.37
N GLY A 15 7.58 6.27 -12.87
CA GLY A 15 6.40 6.52 -13.72
C GLY A 15 5.15 6.97 -12.96
N PRO A 16 4.07 7.30 -13.69
CA PRO A 16 2.79 7.67 -13.09
C PRO A 16 2.06 6.45 -12.48
N VAL A 17 1.02 6.72 -11.68
CA VAL A 17 0.13 5.67 -11.16
C VAL A 17 -0.68 5.06 -12.31
N ALA A 18 -0.54 3.76 -12.54
CA ALA A 18 -1.39 3.04 -13.49
C ALA A 18 -2.83 2.89 -12.95
N ALA A 19 -3.84 2.92 -13.82
CA ALA A 19 -5.23 2.71 -13.39
C ALA A 19 -5.43 1.36 -12.68
N SER A 20 -4.83 0.31 -13.22
CA SER A 20 -4.83 -1.05 -12.64
C SER A 20 -4.13 -1.13 -11.28
N CYS A 21 -3.19 -0.22 -10.98
CA CYS A 21 -2.63 -0.10 -9.64
C CYS A 21 -3.69 0.39 -8.65
N CYS A 22 -4.45 1.44 -9.00
CA CYS A 22 -5.50 1.93 -8.13
C CYS A 22 -6.64 0.92 -7.92
N ASP A 23 -6.96 0.12 -8.93
CA ASP A 23 -7.94 -0.97 -8.76
C ASP A 23 -7.43 -2.02 -7.76
N GLY A 24 -6.14 -2.37 -7.85
CA GLY A 24 -5.48 -3.24 -6.87
C GLY A 24 -5.51 -2.67 -5.45
N VAL A 25 -5.18 -1.40 -5.28
CA VAL A 25 -5.20 -0.69 -3.98
C VAL A 25 -6.63 -0.65 -3.40
N LYS A 26 -7.63 -0.35 -4.22
CA LYS A 26 -9.05 -0.34 -3.79
C LYS A 26 -9.52 -1.73 -3.38
N ASN A 27 -9.16 -2.77 -4.13
CA ASN A 27 -9.51 -4.14 -3.80
C ASN A 27 -8.84 -4.61 -2.50
N LEU A 28 -7.57 -4.24 -2.30
CA LEU A 28 -6.87 -4.50 -1.05
C LEU A 28 -7.55 -3.81 0.14
N ASN A 29 -7.99 -2.56 -0.04
CA ASN A 29 -8.73 -1.82 0.98
C ASN A 29 -10.09 -2.47 1.30
N LYS A 30 -10.81 -2.94 0.29
CA LYS A 30 -12.08 -3.68 0.47
C LYS A 30 -11.87 -5.00 1.21
N ALA A 31 -10.76 -5.70 0.93
CA ALA A 31 -10.39 -6.92 1.64
C ALA A 31 -9.93 -6.63 3.07
N ALA A 32 -9.36 -5.46 3.33
CA ALA A 32 -8.93 -5.00 4.65
C ALA A 32 -10.08 -4.45 5.53
N ALA A 33 -11.21 -5.17 5.55
CA ALA A 33 -12.44 -4.72 6.22
C ALA A 33 -12.33 -4.78 7.75
N THR A 34 -11.64 -5.80 8.28
CA THR A 34 -11.49 -6.02 9.72
C THR A 34 -10.12 -5.59 10.22
N THR A 35 -9.99 -5.40 11.54
CA THR A 35 -8.70 -5.11 12.18
C THR A 35 -7.64 -6.17 11.83
N PRO A 36 -7.88 -7.50 11.98
CA PRO A 36 -6.92 -8.51 11.56
C PRO A 36 -6.48 -8.38 10.09
N ASP A 37 -7.40 -8.09 9.18
CA ASP A 37 -7.06 -7.93 7.76
C ASP A 37 -6.17 -6.71 7.53
N ARG A 38 -6.45 -5.58 8.20
CA ARG A 38 -5.61 -4.38 8.13
C ARG A 38 -4.21 -4.63 8.67
N GLN A 39 -4.09 -5.38 9.77
CA GLN A 39 -2.80 -5.77 10.34
C GLN A 39 -2.02 -6.68 9.38
N ALA A 40 -2.69 -7.64 8.73
CA ALA A 40 -2.08 -8.52 7.73
C ALA A 40 -1.60 -7.74 6.50
N VAL A 41 -2.42 -6.82 5.99
CA VAL A 41 -2.05 -5.92 4.88
C VAL A 41 -0.85 -5.04 5.26
N CYS A 42 -0.82 -4.48 6.46
CA CYS A 42 0.34 -3.74 6.97
C CYS A 42 1.61 -4.59 6.97
N GLY A 43 1.55 -5.82 7.50
CA GLY A 43 2.70 -6.72 7.54
C GLY A 43 3.22 -7.05 6.13
N CYS A 44 2.30 -7.24 5.19
CA CYS A 44 2.62 -7.46 3.78
C CYS A 44 3.36 -6.24 3.18
N ILE A 45 2.81 -5.03 3.34
CA ILE A 45 3.42 -3.80 2.82
C ILE A 45 4.79 -3.56 3.45
N LYS A 46 4.92 -3.75 4.77
CA LYS A 46 6.19 -3.58 5.50
C LYS A 46 7.29 -4.51 4.99
N SER A 47 6.94 -5.74 4.65
CA SER A 47 7.88 -6.73 4.11
C SER A 47 8.19 -6.51 2.63
N LEU A 48 7.22 -6.06 1.85
CA LEU A 48 7.35 -5.91 0.39
C LEU A 48 7.99 -4.57 -0.02
N ALA A 49 7.70 -3.49 0.68
CA ALA A 49 8.22 -2.15 0.35
C ALA A 49 9.76 -2.11 0.18
N PRO A 50 10.58 -2.66 1.10
CA PRO A 50 12.03 -2.67 0.92
C PRO A 50 12.49 -3.60 -0.22
N THR A 51 11.82 -4.74 -0.44
CA THR A 51 12.23 -5.71 -1.47
C THR A 51 12.01 -5.18 -2.89
N VAL A 52 11.02 -4.31 -3.07
CA VAL A 52 10.73 -3.68 -4.37
C VAL A 52 11.30 -2.27 -4.51
N GLY A 53 12.04 -1.77 -3.51
CA GLY A 53 12.60 -0.41 -3.52
C GLY A 53 11.52 0.68 -3.52
N ALA A 54 10.38 0.43 -2.88
CA ALA A 54 9.31 1.41 -2.78
C ALA A 54 9.70 2.58 -1.86
N LYS A 55 9.45 3.81 -2.31
CA LYS A 55 9.68 5.02 -1.54
C LYS A 55 8.51 5.26 -0.57
N PRO A 56 8.76 5.47 0.73
CA PRO A 56 7.69 5.68 1.73
C PRO A 56 6.71 6.80 1.38
N ASP A 57 7.19 7.92 0.84
CA ASP A 57 6.34 9.05 0.43
C ASP A 57 5.43 8.70 -0.75
N LEU A 58 5.89 7.82 -1.64
CA LEU A 58 5.12 7.35 -2.78
C LEU A 58 4.06 6.34 -2.34
N ILE A 59 4.34 5.49 -1.34
CA ILE A 59 3.32 4.62 -0.73
C ILE A 59 2.18 5.48 -0.15
N ASN A 60 2.51 6.50 0.66
CA ASN A 60 1.51 7.35 1.29
C ASN A 60 0.69 8.16 0.27
N SER A 61 1.35 8.71 -0.77
CA SER A 61 0.64 9.46 -1.81
C SER A 61 -0.18 8.58 -2.75
N LEU A 62 0.19 7.31 -2.95
CA LEU A 62 -0.56 6.36 -3.77
C LEU A 62 -1.98 6.17 -3.23
N ILE A 63 -2.10 5.99 -1.91
CA ILE A 63 -3.38 5.79 -1.22
C ILE A 63 -4.34 6.95 -1.52
N SER A 64 -3.88 8.18 -1.30
CA SER A 64 -4.67 9.38 -1.59
C SER A 64 -4.97 9.54 -3.08
N LYS A 65 -4.00 9.28 -3.97
CA LYS A 65 -4.18 9.37 -5.43
C LYS A 65 -5.21 8.38 -5.96
N CYS A 66 -5.31 7.21 -5.34
CA CYS A 66 -6.28 6.19 -5.72
C CYS A 66 -7.66 6.38 -5.06
N GLY A 67 -7.87 7.48 -4.32
CA GLY A 67 -9.13 7.78 -3.65
C GLY A 67 -9.45 6.83 -2.51
N VAL A 68 -8.42 6.21 -1.92
CA VAL A 68 -8.58 5.35 -0.75
C VAL A 68 -8.24 6.14 0.49
N ALA A 69 -9.09 6.04 1.52
CA ALA A 69 -8.84 6.62 2.82
C ALA A 69 -8.48 5.51 3.80
N LEU A 70 -7.26 5.54 4.32
CA LEU A 70 -6.85 4.70 5.44
C LEU A 70 -6.80 5.55 6.71
N PRO A 71 -7.18 4.99 7.87
CA PRO A 71 -7.11 5.71 9.15
C PRO A 71 -5.66 5.86 9.67
N TYR A 72 -4.65 5.38 8.92
CA TYR A 72 -3.24 5.45 9.28
C TYR A 72 -2.37 5.73 8.05
N ARG A 73 -1.15 6.22 8.29
CA ARG A 73 -0.10 6.38 7.28
C ARG A 73 0.93 5.27 7.38
N TYR A 74 1.47 4.89 6.24
CA TYR A 74 2.60 3.97 6.18
C TYR A 74 3.86 4.64 6.75
N SER A 75 4.57 3.91 7.61
CA SER A 75 5.94 4.21 8.02
C SER A 75 6.76 2.91 8.01
N PRO A 76 8.03 2.92 7.58
CA PRO A 76 8.92 1.76 7.68
C PRO A 76 9.02 1.19 9.11
N SER A 77 8.86 2.04 10.12
CA SER A 77 8.89 1.67 11.54
C SER A 77 7.51 1.45 12.15
N MET A 78 6.43 1.48 11.36
CA MET A 78 5.09 1.31 11.91
C MET A 78 4.91 -0.07 12.56
N ASP A 79 4.22 -0.07 13.70
CA ASP A 79 3.84 -1.28 14.41
C ASP A 79 2.47 -1.73 13.89
N CYS A 80 2.47 -2.79 13.07
CA CYS A 80 1.25 -3.32 12.47
C CYS A 80 0.27 -3.83 13.52
N SER A 81 0.70 -4.21 14.72
CA SER A 81 -0.20 -4.69 15.79
C SER A 81 -1.09 -3.59 16.37
N LYS A 82 -0.73 -2.32 16.16
CA LYS A 82 -1.46 -1.14 16.68
C LYS A 82 -2.49 -0.60 15.70
N ILE A 83 -2.60 -1.18 14.50
CA ILE A 83 -3.61 -0.80 13.52
C ILE A 83 -4.95 -1.36 13.97
N GLN A 84 -5.99 -0.50 13.94
CA GLN A 84 -7.38 -0.81 14.22
C GLN A 84 -8.20 -0.88 12.94
#